data_AF-A0A3B4X4T4-F1
#
_entry.id   AF-A0A3B4X4T4-F1
#
_cell.length_a   1.000
_cell.length_b   1.000
_cell.length_c   1.000
_cell.angle_alpha   90.00
_cell.angle_beta   90.00
_cell.angle_gamma   90.00
#
_symmetry.space_group_name_H-M   'P 1'
#
loop_
_entity.id
_entity.type
_entity.pdbx_description
1 polymer ?
#
loop_
_entity_poly.entity_id
_entity_poly.type
_entity_poly.pdbx_seq_one_letter_code
_entity_poly.pdbx_strand_id
1 'polypeptide(L)' 'TGTQNMELLKVAELKQELKLRGLTVSGTKNDLIERLRNYQESKRRSTAHAACPGLQLPRVRLQSPCQG' A
#
# COMPACT_ATOMS: atom_id res chain seq x y z
N THR A 1 4.85 -16.98 -3.45
CA THR A 1 4.90 -16.01 -2.33
C THR A 1 6.27 -15.35 -2.36
N GLY A 2 6.40 -14.23 -3.08
CA GLY A 2 7.71 -13.70 -3.50
C GLY A 2 8.41 -12.88 -2.41
N THR A 3 9.44 -13.46 -1.79
CA THR A 3 10.43 -12.76 -0.97
C THR A 3 11.28 -11.87 -1.88
N GLN A 4 10.92 -10.58 -2.00
CA GLN A 4 11.77 -9.63 -2.70
C GLN A 4 13.00 -9.33 -1.83
N ASN A 5 14.15 -9.93 -2.17
CA ASN A 5 15.40 -9.80 -1.43
C ASN A 5 16.06 -8.44 -1.75
N MET A 6 15.48 -7.37 -1.21
CA MET A 6 15.89 -5.97 -1.43
C MET A 6 17.36 -5.71 -1.04
N GLU A 7 17.93 -6.53 -0.16
CA GLU A 7 19.34 -6.47 0.27
C GLU A 7 20.37 -6.82 -0.83
N LEU A 8 19.96 -7.60 -1.84
CA LEU A 8 20.78 -7.94 -3.02
C LEU A 8 20.76 -6.85 -4.09
N LEU A 9 19.80 -5.92 -4.02
CA LEU A 9 19.73 -4.80 -4.95
C LEU A 9 20.83 -3.79 -4.63
N LYS A 10 21.43 -3.24 -5.69
CA LYS A 10 22.41 -2.15 -5.56
C LYS A 10 21.72 -0.89 -5.06
N VAL A 11 22.47 -0.02 -4.40
CA VAL A 11 21.98 1.29 -3.95
C VAL A 11 21.38 2.10 -5.11
N ALA A 12 21.93 1.98 -6.33
CA ALA A 12 21.38 2.59 -7.53
C ALA A 12 19.94 2.12 -7.81
N GLU A 13 19.70 0.80 -7.81
CA GLU A 13 18.39 0.19 -8.03
C GLU A 13 17.40 0.56 -6.92
N LEU A 14 17.85 0.52 -5.66
CA LEU A 14 17.03 0.91 -4.50
C LEU A 14 16.58 2.38 -4.60
N LYS A 15 17.48 3.29 -4.98
CA LYS A 15 17.15 4.72 -5.19
C LYS A 15 16.22 4.92 -6.37
N GLN A 16 16.40 4.17 -7.46
CA GLN A 16 15.53 4.25 -8.63
C GLN A 16 14.11 3.83 -8.28
N GLU A 17 13.93 2.69 -7.60
CA GLU A 17 12.62 2.22 -7.16
C GLU A 17 11.92 3.23 -6.24
N LEU A 18 12.64 3.82 -5.29
CA LEU A 18 12.11 4.88 -4.44
C LEU A 18 11.70 6.11 -5.26
N LYS A 19 12.52 6.52 -6.24
CA LYS A 19 12.23 7.66 -7.13
C LYS A 19 10.97 7.41 -7.97
N LEU A 20 10.84 6.22 -8.56
CA LEU A 20 9.69 5.81 -9.36
C LEU A 20 8.40 5.81 -8.53
N ARG A 21 8.50 5.51 -7.24
CA ARG A 21 7.37 5.48 -6.30
C ARG A 21 7.09 6.84 -5.63
N GLY A 22 7.91 7.86 -5.90
CA GLY A 22 7.79 9.18 -5.27
C GLY A 22 8.20 9.22 -3.80
N LEU A 23 9.03 8.27 -3.35
CA LEU A 23 9.56 8.19 -2.00
C LEU A 23 10.90 8.93 -1.91
N THR A 24 11.29 9.30 -0.69
CA THR A 24 12.56 9.96 -0.42
C THR A 24 13.75 9.02 -0.73
N VAL A 25 14.66 9.50 -1.58
CA VAL A 25 15.84 8.76 -2.08
C VAL A 25 17.15 9.10 -1.36
N SER A 26 17.08 9.80 -0.24
CA SER A 26 18.24 10.20 0.59
C SER A 26 18.30 9.33 1.84
N GLY A 27 19.48 8.79 2.17
CA GLY A 27 19.67 7.89 3.31
C GLY A 27 20.77 6.87 3.08
N THR A 28 20.98 5.98 4.06
CA THR A 28 21.89 4.83 3.95
C THR A 28 21.21 3.67 3.21
N LYS A 29 21.99 2.68 2.75
CA LYS A 29 21.43 1.48 2.06
C LYS A 29 20.32 0.81 2.88
N ASN A 30 20.45 0.73 4.20
CA ASN A 30 19.44 0.17 5.10
C ASN A 30 18.15 0.99 5.10
N ASP A 31 18.23 2.33 5.23
CA ASP A 31 17.05 3.21 5.17
C ASP A 31 16.26 3.02 3.87
N LEU A 32 16.97 2.86 2.73
CA LEU A 32 16.31 2.60 1.44
C LEU A 32 15.61 1.23 1.41
N ILE A 33 16.22 0.20 1.97
CA ILE A 33 15.64 -1.16 2.06
C ILE A 33 14.41 -1.14 2.96
N GLU A 34 14.50 -0.57 4.16
CA GLU A 34 13.39 -0.48 5.10
C GLU A 34 12.22 0.29 4.50
N ARG A 35 12.49 1.42 3.83
CA ARG A 35 11.45 2.22 3.18
C ARG A 35 10.73 1.45 2.07
N LEU A 36 11.45 0.68 1.27
CA LEU A 36 10.84 -0.18 0.23
C LEU A 36 10.05 -1.34 0.83
N ARG A 37 10.52 -1.96 1.92
CA ARG A 37 9.78 -3.02 2.63
C ARG A 37 8.49 -2.49 3.23
N ASN A 38 8.57 -1.37 3.95
CA ASN A 38 7.42 -0.70 4.55
C ASN A 38 6.42 -0.27 3.48
N TYR A 39 6.88 0.27 2.34
CA TYR A 39 6.00 0.61 1.23
C TYR A 39 5.32 -0.62 0.63
N GLN A 40 6.02 -1.75 0.47
CA GLN A 40 5.40 -2.98 -0.03
C GLN A 40 4.36 -3.57 0.92
N GLU A 41 4.62 -3.55 2.22
CA GLU A 41 3.66 -3.99 3.23
C GLU A 41 2.44 -3.06 3.26
N SER A 42 2.69 -1.75 3.29
CA SER A 42 1.65 -0.73 3.22
C SER A 42 0.83 -0.88 1.95
N LYS A 43 1.47 -1.03 0.78
CA LYS A 43 0.80 -1.22 -0.50
C LYS A 43 -0.04 -2.48 -0.51
N ARG A 44 0.42 -3.60 0.07
CA ARG A 44 -0.37 -4.83 0.21
C ARG A 44 -1.61 -4.62 1.07
N ARG A 45 -1.48 -3.90 2.18
CA ARG A 45 -2.58 -3.56 3.07
C ARG A 45 -3.58 -2.60 2.40
N SER A 46 -3.09 -1.65 1.62
CA SER A 46 -3.91 -0.71 0.85
C SER A 46 -4.63 -1.40 -0.32
N THR A 47 -4.03 -2.40 -0.97
CA THR A 47 -4.68 -3.14 -2.07
C THR A 47 -5.81 -4.07 -1.60
N ALA A 48 -5.89 -4.41 -0.30
CA ALA A 48 -7.05 -5.09 0.28
C ALA A 48 -8.19 -4.12 0.65
N HIS A 49 -7.91 -2.81 0.74
CA HIS A 49 -8.88 -1.73 0.94
C HIS A 49 -8.99 -0.85 -0.32
N ALA A 50 -8.74 -1.41 -1.50
CA ALA A 50 -9.06 -0.80 -2.78
C ALA A 50 -10.47 -1.24 -3.26
N ALA A 51 -11.40 -1.44 -2.33
CA ALA A 51 -12.81 -1.29 -2.60
C ALA A 51 -13.17 0.19 -2.42
N CYS A 52 -13.01 0.96 -3.51
CA CYS A 52 -13.73 2.19 -3.81
C CYS A 52 -13.74 3.32 -2.73
N PRO A 53 -12.86 4.35 -2.82
CA PRO A 53 -13.01 5.55 -1.99
C PRO A 53 -14.05 6.49 -2.62
N GLY A 54 -15.29 6.04 -2.82
CA GLY A 54 -16.22 6.78 -3.68
C GLY A 54 -17.72 6.72 -3.42
N LEU A 55 -18.28 5.76 -2.68
CA LEU A 55 -19.75 5.71 -2.52
C LEU A 55 -20.15 5.14 -1.14
N GLN A 56 -19.90 5.88 -0.07
CA GLN A 56 -20.66 5.67 1.16
C GLN A 56 -22.04 6.33 0.99
N LEU A 57 -22.96 5.67 0.27
CA LEU A 57 -24.38 6.01 0.44
C LEU A 57 -24.84 5.47 1.79
N PRO A 58 -25.49 6.31 2.63
CA PRO A 58 -26.09 5.81 3.86
C PRO A 58 -27.16 4.76 3.49
N ARG A 59 -27.00 3.54 4.02
CA ARG A 59 -28.05 2.50 3.97
C ARG A 59 -29.29 3.06 4.66
N VAL A 60 -30.24 3.57 3.87
CA VAL A 60 -31.60 3.76 4.35
C VAL A 60 -32.10 2.39 4.84
N ARG A 61 -32.33 2.27 6.15
CA ARG A 61 -33.04 1.12 6.71
C ARG A 61 -34.47 1.23 6.19
N LEU A 62 -34.78 0.49 5.12
CA LEU A 62 -36.16 0.25 4.73
C LEU A 62 -36.77 -0.64 5.81
N GLN A 63 -37.39 -0.03 6.81
CA GLN A 63 -38.20 -0.72 7.80
C GLN A 63 -39.49 -1.12 7.09
N SER A 64 -39.56 -2.35 6.60
CA SER A 64 -40.79 -2.95 6.09
C SER A 64 -41.77 -3.17 7.26
N PRO A 65 -43.00 -2.63 7.26
CA PRO A 65 -44.05 -3.09 8.14
C PRO A 65 -44.92 -4.09 7.37
N CYS A 66 -44.72 -5.37 7.63
CA CYS A 66 -45.72 -6.39 7.31
C CYS A 66 -46.02 -7.15 8.60
N GLN A 67 -47.29 -7.53 8.78
CA GLN A 67 -47.93 -8.25 9.90
C GLN A 67 -48.62 -7.30 10.89
N GLY A 68 -49.93 -7.42 11.14
CA GLY A 68 -50.93 -8.41 10.75
C GLY A 68 -52.11 -8.23 11.69
#